data_AF-A0A7Y1V4S6-F1
#
_entry.id   AF-A0A7Y1V4S6-F1
#
_cell.length_a   1.000
_cell.length_b   1.000
_cell.length_c   1.000
_cell.angle_alpha   90.00
_cell.angle_beta   90.00
_cell.angle_gamma   90.00
#
_symmetry.space_group_name_H-M   'P 1'
#
loop_
_entity.id
_entity.type
_entity.pdbx_description
1 polymer ?
#
loop_
_entity_poly.entity_id
_entity_poly.type
_entity_poly.pdbx_seq_one_letter_code
_entity_poly.pdbx_strand_id
1 'polypeptide(L)'
;MDGDGDIDQIYSYGARSFSIWDATTGSLVWDSGDMIERITAESLPNNFNSTNDENDSFKNRSDDKGPEPEAIELVEMGGNIFALVGLERVGGVMVFDITNPTSPAFSSYTNNRDFSVTDLVADLDLVGDLGVEDILFIEASQSPTEAPMVVTANEVSGTVSLFSVNDPFVAADFSLRIVHNNDGESKLLPTEIDGKIVGGAAEFKTVADQIRNSDDKPSITLSSGDNFLASTNFDASLALPPDQPYYDAVIMDSIGYDAVAIGNHDFDFGPDVLERFIESYQVSMPPYLSANLDFSGESGLQELVDAGRIAPRTIVNVGGEQVGVIGLIYDRVASITSPRNVTVSMEAYETIVATQVDSLKAEGVNKIILISHLQSIQREIELAGNIADVDVIIARGGDELLTNDPSIALQGSEIFGEYPLTVENAEGKNTYIVTTPGEYKYIGNLELAFDESGEIIAVGAASNPILVADVAPDSTLKVIQDSVEAYGASLATILVAFTEVAMDGTRPAKRRFETDQGNLIADSYLWLVGKNAPDLEPNSPVIAVQNSGGLRLDEVIPANSEITVKTVKDIMSFSNDMVLMEPLSPQLFRFSTFACLDTQTYH
;
A
#
# COMPACT_ATOMS: atom_id res chain seq x y z
N MET A 1 -11.58 -42.12 -31.37
CA MET A 1 -10.93 -42.73 -32.54
C MET A 1 -11.38 -44.16 -32.58
N ASP A 2 -12.62 -44.32 -32.98
CA ASP A 2 -13.38 -45.55 -32.88
C ASP A 2 -13.30 -46.30 -34.21
N GLY A 3 -13.49 -47.60 -34.19
CA GLY A 3 -13.45 -48.39 -35.40
C GLY A 3 -14.76 -48.35 -36.19
N ASP A 4 -15.57 -47.27 -36.16
CA ASP A 4 -16.92 -47.34 -36.74
C ASP A 4 -17.69 -46.07 -37.18
N GLY A 5 -17.27 -44.80 -36.99
CA GLY A 5 -18.15 -43.68 -37.42
C GLY A 5 -17.66 -42.23 -37.28
N ASP A 6 -16.39 -41.98 -37.56
CA ASP A 6 -15.79 -40.78 -38.16
C ASP A 6 -16.40 -39.37 -37.92
N ILE A 7 -15.93 -38.69 -36.85
CA ILE A 7 -15.07 -37.51 -37.08
C ILE A 7 -13.62 -38.03 -37.01
N ASP A 8 -13.02 -38.21 -38.19
CA ASP A 8 -11.68 -38.79 -38.34
C ASP A 8 -10.53 -37.77 -38.24
N GLN A 9 -10.84 -36.48 -38.10
CA GLN A 9 -9.86 -35.41 -37.93
C GLN A 9 -10.38 -34.37 -36.96
N ILE A 10 -9.56 -34.00 -35.98
CA ILE A 10 -9.81 -32.82 -35.14
C ILE A 10 -9.63 -31.60 -36.04
N TYR A 11 -10.74 -30.94 -36.39
CA TYR A 11 -10.71 -29.62 -37.01
C TYR A 11 -10.68 -28.58 -35.90
N SER A 12 -9.55 -27.90 -35.73
CA SER A 12 -9.47 -26.68 -34.94
C SER A 12 -9.55 -25.48 -35.89
N TYR A 13 -10.22 -24.42 -35.46
CA TYR A 13 -9.99 -23.10 -36.06
C TYR A 13 -8.60 -22.64 -35.59
N GLY A 14 -7.79 -22.06 -36.48
CA GLY A 14 -6.55 -21.41 -36.08
C GLY A 14 -6.89 -20.23 -35.16
N ALA A 15 -6.21 -20.14 -34.02
CA ALA A 15 -6.34 -19.02 -33.10
C ALA A 15 -5.40 -17.88 -33.50
N ARG A 16 -5.74 -16.65 -33.12
CA ARG A 16 -4.88 -15.45 -33.28
C ARG A 16 -4.44 -14.90 -31.93
N SER A 17 -4.60 -15.72 -30.90
CA SER A 17 -4.35 -15.45 -29.50
C SER A 17 -3.37 -16.48 -28.94
N PHE A 18 -2.84 -16.19 -27.76
CA PHE A 18 -2.33 -17.23 -26.87
C PHE A 18 -3.25 -17.34 -25.65
N SER A 19 -3.24 -18.51 -25.02
CA SER A 19 -4.12 -18.82 -23.89
C SER A 19 -3.33 -19.47 -22.77
N ILE A 20 -3.70 -19.15 -21.52
CA ILE A 20 -3.17 -19.78 -20.31
C ILE A 20 -4.20 -20.78 -19.81
N TRP A 21 -3.76 -22.01 -19.56
CA TRP A 21 -4.61 -23.11 -19.10
C TRP A 21 -4.10 -23.65 -17.77
N ASP A 22 -5.03 -24.01 -16.88
CA ASP A 22 -4.70 -24.75 -15.66
C ASP A 22 -4.37 -26.19 -16.04
N ALA A 23 -3.11 -26.59 -15.82
CA ALA A 23 -2.63 -27.92 -16.18
C ALA A 23 -3.27 -29.07 -15.37
N THR A 24 -3.81 -28.78 -14.18
CA THR A 24 -4.46 -29.76 -13.31
C THR A 24 -5.92 -29.96 -13.70
N THR A 25 -6.64 -28.87 -13.94
CA THR A 25 -8.09 -28.92 -14.20
C THR A 25 -8.43 -28.92 -15.68
N GLY A 26 -7.52 -28.50 -16.55
CA GLY A 26 -7.75 -28.27 -17.98
C GLY A 26 -8.64 -27.05 -18.26
N SER A 27 -8.86 -26.18 -17.26
CA SER A 27 -9.70 -24.99 -17.41
C SER A 27 -8.91 -23.86 -18.08
N LEU A 28 -9.56 -23.09 -18.95
CA LEU A 28 -9.01 -21.85 -19.50
C LEU A 28 -8.93 -20.82 -18.37
N VAL A 29 -7.73 -20.30 -18.11
CA VAL A 29 -7.46 -19.27 -17.08
C VAL A 29 -7.61 -17.88 -17.70
N TRP A 30 -6.98 -17.66 -18.87
CA TRP A 30 -7.00 -16.40 -19.58
C TRP A 30 -6.72 -16.60 -21.07
N ASP A 31 -7.26 -15.75 -21.94
CA ASP A 31 -7.01 -15.74 -23.39
C ASP A 31 -6.79 -14.31 -23.88
N SER A 32 -5.81 -14.10 -24.75
CA SER A 32 -5.47 -12.75 -25.23
C SER A 32 -6.52 -12.16 -26.17
N GLY A 33 -7.47 -12.95 -26.68
CA GLY A 33 -8.54 -12.48 -27.56
C GLY A 33 -8.01 -11.71 -28.76
N ASP A 34 -8.51 -10.48 -28.94
CA ASP A 34 -8.13 -9.55 -30.01
C ASP A 34 -6.96 -8.62 -29.63
N MET A 35 -6.33 -8.81 -28.46
CA MET A 35 -5.34 -7.87 -27.93
C MET A 35 -4.13 -7.71 -28.86
N ILE A 36 -3.63 -8.80 -29.45
CA ILE A 36 -2.51 -8.77 -30.41
C ILE A 36 -2.86 -7.97 -31.68
N GLU A 37 -4.09 -8.10 -32.16
CA GLU A 37 -4.59 -7.32 -33.31
C GLU A 37 -4.69 -5.83 -32.95
N ARG A 38 -5.17 -5.50 -31.76
CA ARG A 38 -5.26 -4.11 -31.30
C ARG A 38 -3.88 -3.46 -31.13
N ILE A 39 -2.93 -4.17 -30.52
CA ILE A 39 -1.54 -3.71 -30.33
C ILE A 39 -0.87 -3.46 -31.68
N THR A 40 -1.01 -4.38 -32.64
CA THR A 40 -0.41 -4.21 -33.97
C THR A 40 -1.09 -3.11 -34.77
N ALA A 41 -2.41 -2.93 -34.65
CA ALA A 41 -3.14 -1.83 -35.29
C ALA A 41 -2.72 -0.45 -34.73
N GLU A 42 -2.43 -0.38 -33.43
CA GLU A 42 -1.96 0.84 -32.78
C GLU A 42 -0.49 1.14 -33.08
N SER A 43 0.37 0.10 -33.04
CA SER A 43 1.82 0.24 -33.24
C SER A 43 2.18 0.46 -34.72
N LEU A 44 1.44 -0.17 -35.64
CA LEU A 44 1.73 -0.19 -37.08
C LEU A 44 0.47 0.14 -37.90
N PRO A 45 -0.16 1.31 -37.71
CA PRO A 45 -1.49 1.60 -38.28
C PRO A 45 -1.55 1.54 -39.81
N ASN A 46 -0.46 1.89 -40.49
CA ASN A 46 -0.38 1.84 -41.96
C ASN A 46 -0.01 0.46 -42.51
N ASN A 47 0.51 -0.43 -41.66
CA ASN A 47 1.01 -1.76 -42.02
C ASN A 47 0.28 -2.87 -41.22
N PHE A 48 -0.90 -2.55 -40.70
CA PHE A 48 -1.69 -3.50 -39.93
C PHE A 48 -2.06 -4.71 -40.81
N ASN A 49 -1.89 -5.91 -40.27
CA ASN A 49 -2.09 -7.19 -40.97
C ASN A 49 -1.24 -7.35 -42.25
N SER A 50 -0.02 -6.82 -42.27
CA SER A 50 0.98 -7.18 -43.28
C SER A 50 1.19 -8.70 -43.35
N THR A 51 1.29 -9.25 -44.56
CA THR A 51 1.63 -10.67 -44.80
C THR A 51 3.15 -10.87 -44.87
N ASN A 52 3.60 -12.10 -45.02
CA ASN A 52 5.03 -12.44 -45.15
C ASN A 52 5.65 -11.85 -46.43
N ASP A 53 4.85 -11.68 -47.47
CA ASP A 53 5.27 -11.39 -48.84
C ASP A 53 4.87 -9.99 -49.35
N GLU A 54 4.13 -9.21 -48.55
CA GLU A 54 3.66 -7.86 -48.91
C GLU A 54 3.57 -6.94 -47.68
N ASN A 55 4.13 -5.74 -47.79
CA ASN A 55 4.05 -4.68 -46.77
C ASN A 55 2.75 -3.86 -46.87
N ASP A 56 2.21 -3.66 -48.08
CA ASP A 56 0.98 -2.87 -48.36
C ASP A 56 -0.30 -3.73 -48.42
N SER A 57 -0.43 -4.75 -47.56
CA SER A 57 -1.56 -5.69 -47.61
C SER A 57 -2.74 -5.32 -46.72
N PHE A 58 -2.79 -4.10 -46.18
CA PHE A 58 -3.79 -3.64 -45.19
C PHE A 58 -5.24 -4.03 -45.56
N LYS A 59 -5.63 -3.85 -46.83
CA LYS A 59 -6.98 -4.16 -47.33
C LYS A 59 -7.17 -5.61 -47.78
N ASN A 60 -6.11 -6.33 -48.11
CA ASN A 60 -6.19 -7.65 -48.73
C ASN A 60 -6.31 -8.80 -47.71
N ARG A 61 -6.09 -8.53 -46.42
CA ARG A 61 -5.89 -9.58 -45.42
C ARG A 61 -6.82 -9.51 -44.20
N SER A 62 -7.45 -8.36 -43.95
CA SER A 62 -8.26 -8.15 -42.74
C SER A 62 -9.46 -9.13 -42.61
N ASP A 63 -9.97 -9.66 -43.72
CA ASP A 63 -11.04 -10.67 -43.78
C ASP A 63 -10.53 -12.12 -43.77
N ASP A 64 -9.23 -12.33 -44.05
CA ASP A 64 -8.63 -13.65 -44.24
C ASP A 64 -7.83 -14.11 -43.00
N LYS A 65 -6.83 -13.32 -42.55
CA LYS A 65 -5.85 -13.71 -41.52
C LYS A 65 -5.35 -12.51 -40.69
N GLY A 66 -4.68 -12.76 -39.57
CA GLY A 66 -4.22 -11.74 -38.62
C GLY A 66 -2.75 -11.90 -38.23
N PRO A 67 -2.33 -11.42 -37.04
CA PRO A 67 -0.93 -11.39 -36.60
C PRO A 67 -0.23 -12.76 -36.43
N GLU A 68 -1.00 -13.86 -36.34
CA GLU A 68 -0.51 -15.26 -36.25
C GLU A 68 0.64 -15.47 -35.24
N PRO A 69 0.32 -15.64 -33.95
CA PRO A 69 1.27 -16.13 -32.95
C PRO A 69 1.70 -17.57 -33.28
N GLU A 70 2.99 -17.79 -33.53
CA GLU A 70 3.54 -19.12 -33.88
C GLU A 70 4.66 -19.59 -32.93
N ALA A 71 5.33 -18.66 -32.26
CA ALA A 71 6.36 -18.99 -31.28
C ALA A 71 5.97 -18.47 -29.89
N ILE A 72 6.23 -19.28 -28.85
CA ILE A 72 6.10 -18.84 -27.46
C ILE A 72 7.23 -19.41 -26.60
N GLU A 73 7.85 -18.55 -25.80
CA GLU A 73 8.81 -18.94 -24.76
C GLU A 73 8.43 -18.27 -23.44
N LEU A 74 8.58 -19.00 -22.34
CA LEU A 74 8.36 -18.47 -21.01
C LEU A 74 9.69 -18.14 -20.35
N VAL A 75 9.79 -16.96 -19.76
CA VAL A 75 11.01 -16.46 -19.13
C VAL A 75 10.72 -16.05 -17.71
N GLU A 76 11.51 -16.55 -16.76
CA GLU A 76 11.50 -16.02 -15.40
C GLU A 76 12.63 -14.98 -15.26
N MET A 77 12.26 -13.73 -14.96
CA MET A 77 13.21 -12.64 -14.80
C MET A 77 12.76 -11.72 -13.67
N GLY A 78 13.64 -11.46 -12.70
CA GLY A 78 13.33 -10.61 -11.55
C GLY A 78 12.18 -11.14 -10.67
N GLY A 79 11.92 -12.46 -10.68
CA GLY A 79 10.79 -13.09 -9.97
C GLY A 79 9.46 -13.05 -10.74
N ASN A 80 9.44 -12.45 -11.94
CA ASN A 80 8.27 -12.37 -12.81
C ASN A 80 8.35 -13.42 -13.90
N ILE A 81 7.19 -13.88 -14.38
CA ILE A 81 7.09 -14.80 -15.50
C ILE A 81 6.60 -14.00 -16.70
N PHE A 82 7.38 -13.96 -17.77
CA PHE A 82 7.03 -13.31 -19.03
C PHE A 82 6.74 -14.35 -20.11
N ALA A 83 5.74 -14.09 -20.95
CA ALA A 83 5.54 -14.80 -22.20
C ALA A 83 6.09 -13.95 -23.35
N LEU A 84 7.09 -14.49 -24.05
CA LEU A 84 7.60 -13.95 -25.30
C LEU A 84 6.84 -14.60 -26.45
N VAL A 85 6.09 -13.81 -27.22
CA VAL A 85 5.21 -14.29 -28.28
C VAL A 85 5.72 -13.80 -29.64
N GLY A 86 6.21 -14.71 -30.47
CA GLY A 86 6.66 -14.44 -31.83
C GLY A 86 5.51 -14.47 -32.83
N LEU A 87 5.48 -13.46 -33.71
CA LEU A 87 4.45 -13.32 -34.73
C LEU A 87 5.01 -13.71 -36.10
N GLU A 88 4.38 -14.67 -36.77
CA GLU A 88 4.80 -15.10 -38.11
C GLU A 88 4.61 -13.95 -39.11
N ARG A 89 3.39 -13.38 -39.16
CA ARG A 89 2.95 -12.52 -40.28
C ARG A 89 3.51 -11.12 -40.24
N VAL A 90 2.90 -10.28 -39.39
CA VAL A 90 3.32 -8.89 -39.23
C VAL A 90 4.77 -8.82 -38.72
N GLY A 91 5.25 -9.91 -38.11
CA GLY A 91 6.60 -10.07 -37.61
C GLY A 91 6.75 -9.52 -36.20
N GLY A 92 7.92 -9.74 -35.63
CA GLY A 92 8.30 -9.22 -34.32
C GLY A 92 7.89 -10.09 -33.14
N VAL A 93 8.30 -9.62 -31.96
CA VAL A 93 8.12 -10.29 -30.68
C VAL A 93 7.31 -9.39 -29.76
N MET A 94 6.23 -9.93 -29.19
CA MET A 94 5.48 -9.31 -28.11
C MET A 94 5.92 -9.88 -26.77
N VAL A 95 5.94 -9.05 -25.73
CA VAL A 95 6.23 -9.45 -24.36
C VAL A 95 5.00 -9.19 -23.51
N PHE A 96 4.55 -10.23 -22.79
CA PHE A 96 3.48 -10.13 -21.79
C PHE A 96 4.02 -10.54 -20.43
N ASP A 97 3.79 -9.73 -19.40
CA ASP A 97 3.95 -10.17 -18.01
C ASP A 97 2.77 -11.08 -17.66
N ILE A 98 3.06 -12.34 -17.37
CA ILE A 98 2.07 -13.37 -17.02
C ILE A 98 2.24 -13.85 -15.57
N THR A 99 2.96 -13.09 -14.73
CA THR A 99 3.20 -13.42 -13.32
C THR A 99 1.89 -13.65 -12.58
N ASN A 100 0.88 -12.82 -12.87
CA ASN A 100 -0.51 -13.14 -12.56
C ASN A 100 -1.17 -13.80 -13.78
N PRO A 101 -1.34 -15.14 -13.80
CA PRO A 101 -1.87 -15.86 -14.96
C PRO A 101 -3.35 -15.56 -15.24
N THR A 102 -4.07 -14.95 -14.29
CA THR A 102 -5.47 -14.54 -14.45
C THR A 102 -5.63 -13.13 -15.02
N SER A 103 -4.56 -12.32 -14.99
CA SER A 103 -4.55 -10.95 -15.51
C SER A 103 -3.20 -10.57 -16.13
N PRO A 104 -2.76 -11.21 -17.22
CA PRO A 104 -1.57 -10.79 -17.96
C PRO A 104 -1.59 -9.33 -18.40
N ALA A 105 -0.41 -8.69 -18.39
CA ALA A 105 -0.22 -7.31 -18.85
C ALA A 105 0.72 -7.25 -20.06
N PHE A 106 0.35 -6.46 -21.08
CA PHE A 106 1.23 -6.22 -22.23
C PHE A 106 2.40 -5.32 -21.83
N SER A 107 3.62 -5.74 -22.14
CA SER A 107 4.85 -5.02 -21.81
C SER A 107 5.42 -4.27 -23.01
N SER A 108 5.69 -4.97 -24.12
CA SER A 108 6.30 -4.34 -25.30
C SER A 108 6.08 -5.15 -26.58
N TYR A 109 6.25 -4.48 -27.72
CA TYR A 109 6.28 -5.10 -29.04
C TYR A 109 7.47 -4.57 -29.83
N THR A 110 8.37 -5.47 -30.25
CA THR A 110 9.56 -5.11 -31.02
C THR A 110 9.50 -5.77 -32.39
N ASN A 111 9.67 -4.98 -33.44
CA ASN A 111 9.69 -5.43 -34.82
C ASN A 111 10.72 -4.61 -35.60
N ASN A 112 11.69 -5.27 -36.22
CA ASN A 112 12.76 -4.64 -37.00
C ASN A 112 12.53 -4.72 -38.51
N ARG A 113 11.33 -5.13 -38.95
CA ARG A 113 10.92 -5.14 -40.36
C ARG A 113 10.88 -3.72 -40.93
N ASP A 114 11.52 -3.52 -42.07
CA ASP A 114 11.42 -2.28 -42.86
C ASP A 114 10.20 -2.34 -43.77
N PHE A 115 9.10 -1.73 -43.31
CA PHE A 115 7.85 -1.69 -44.06
C PHE A 115 7.89 -0.82 -45.33
N SER A 116 8.99 -0.10 -45.60
CA SER A 116 9.13 0.71 -46.82
C SER A 116 9.57 -0.10 -48.04
N VAL A 117 10.05 -1.33 -47.85
CA VAL A 117 10.46 -2.22 -48.95
C VAL A 117 9.22 -2.72 -49.71
N THR A 118 9.19 -2.52 -51.03
CA THR A 118 8.01 -2.83 -51.85
C THR A 118 8.06 -4.20 -52.55
N ASP A 119 9.25 -4.75 -52.78
CA ASP A 119 9.43 -6.08 -53.39
C ASP A 119 10.18 -6.99 -52.41
N LEU A 120 9.42 -7.64 -51.51
CA LEU A 120 9.98 -8.50 -50.47
C LEU A 120 10.67 -9.75 -51.01
N VAL A 121 10.40 -10.13 -52.26
CA VAL A 121 11.02 -11.31 -52.89
C VAL A 121 12.35 -10.93 -53.54
N ALA A 122 12.42 -9.76 -54.19
CA ALA A 122 13.65 -9.29 -54.83
C ALA A 122 14.63 -8.68 -53.83
N ASP A 123 14.13 -8.02 -52.77
CA ASP A 123 14.90 -7.21 -51.83
C ASP A 123 14.84 -7.77 -50.39
N LEU A 124 14.78 -9.10 -50.25
CA LEU A 124 14.68 -9.79 -48.95
C LEU A 124 15.78 -9.38 -47.95
N ASP A 125 17.00 -9.09 -48.42
CA ASP A 125 18.10 -8.65 -47.56
C ASP A 125 17.90 -7.24 -46.96
N LEU A 126 16.95 -6.45 -47.48
CA LEU A 126 16.68 -5.07 -47.05
C LEU A 126 15.48 -4.94 -46.12
N VAL A 127 14.60 -5.94 -46.07
CA VAL A 127 13.30 -5.83 -45.38
C VAL A 127 13.36 -6.14 -43.89
N GLY A 128 14.51 -6.59 -43.38
CA GLY A 128 14.64 -7.07 -42.01
C GLY A 128 14.08 -8.47 -41.85
N ASP A 129 13.57 -8.78 -40.65
CA ASP A 129 13.23 -10.15 -40.27
C ASP A 129 11.74 -10.44 -40.46
N LEU A 130 11.45 -11.61 -41.04
CA LEU A 130 10.11 -12.03 -41.45
C LEU A 130 9.85 -13.49 -41.06
N GLY A 131 8.67 -13.76 -40.51
CA GLY A 131 8.22 -15.12 -40.22
C GLY A 131 8.83 -15.72 -38.97
N VAL A 132 8.60 -15.13 -37.79
CA VAL A 132 9.09 -15.74 -36.54
C VAL A 132 8.42 -17.10 -36.35
N GLU A 133 9.21 -18.17 -36.38
CA GLU A 133 8.75 -19.56 -36.19
C GLU A 133 9.14 -20.14 -34.85
N ASP A 134 10.24 -19.66 -34.28
CA ASP A 134 10.75 -20.14 -32.99
C ASP A 134 11.40 -18.99 -32.23
N ILE A 135 11.37 -19.09 -30.91
CA ILE A 135 11.88 -18.07 -30.00
C ILE A 135 12.61 -18.74 -28.84
N LEU A 136 13.79 -18.21 -28.54
CA LEU A 136 14.64 -18.71 -27.46
C LEU A 136 15.09 -17.53 -26.61
N PHE A 137 14.99 -17.68 -25.30
CA PHE A 137 15.60 -16.76 -24.36
C PHE A 137 16.97 -17.28 -23.91
N ILE A 138 17.97 -16.40 -23.90
CA ILE A 138 19.32 -16.66 -23.43
C ILE A 138 19.57 -15.79 -22.21
N GLU A 139 19.80 -16.41 -21.07
CA GLU A 139 20.16 -15.71 -19.84
C GLU A 139 21.47 -14.92 -20.00
N ALA A 140 21.61 -13.83 -19.23
CA ALA A 140 22.84 -13.03 -19.17
C ALA A 140 24.09 -13.90 -18.91
N SER A 141 23.97 -14.92 -18.05
CA SER A 141 25.03 -15.85 -17.66
C SER A 141 25.56 -16.71 -18.82
N GLN A 142 24.76 -16.88 -19.87
CA GLN A 142 25.06 -17.67 -21.06
C GLN A 142 25.31 -16.79 -22.30
N SER A 143 25.09 -15.49 -22.17
CA SER A 143 25.19 -14.52 -23.26
C SER A 143 26.62 -14.00 -23.42
N PRO A 144 27.15 -13.91 -24.67
CA PRO A 144 28.47 -13.34 -24.93
C PRO A 144 28.56 -11.83 -24.67
N THR A 145 27.42 -11.16 -24.50
CA THR A 145 27.34 -9.72 -24.19
C THR A 145 27.12 -9.45 -22.70
N GLU A 146 27.01 -10.49 -21.87
CA GLU A 146 26.64 -10.41 -20.44
C GLU A 146 25.25 -9.77 -20.19
N ALA A 147 24.46 -9.54 -21.24
CA ALA A 147 23.08 -9.09 -21.16
C ALA A 147 22.12 -10.20 -21.64
N PRO A 148 20.91 -10.34 -21.07
CA PRO A 148 19.95 -11.33 -21.54
C PRO A 148 19.52 -11.03 -22.98
N MET A 149 19.23 -12.08 -23.75
CA MET A 149 18.90 -11.96 -25.17
C MET A 149 17.67 -12.77 -25.54
N VAL A 150 16.87 -12.24 -26.46
CA VAL A 150 15.82 -12.98 -27.17
C VAL A 150 16.33 -13.29 -28.57
N VAL A 151 16.26 -14.55 -28.95
CA VAL A 151 16.65 -15.05 -30.27
C VAL A 151 15.41 -15.48 -31.01
N THR A 152 15.23 -15.02 -32.26
CA THR A 152 14.17 -15.52 -33.13
C THR A 152 14.74 -16.24 -34.34
N ALA A 153 14.11 -17.34 -34.73
CA ALA A 153 14.33 -17.97 -36.02
C ALA A 153 13.24 -17.50 -37.00
N ASN A 154 13.64 -16.89 -38.11
CA ASN A 154 12.72 -16.25 -39.03
C ASN A 154 12.68 -17.02 -40.36
N GLU A 155 11.65 -17.83 -40.60
CA GLU A 155 11.59 -18.78 -41.73
C GLU A 155 11.58 -18.09 -43.09
N VAL A 156 10.80 -17.02 -43.23
CA VAL A 156 10.58 -16.35 -44.53
C VAL A 156 11.84 -15.63 -44.98
N SER A 157 12.48 -14.92 -44.05
CA SER A 157 13.73 -14.18 -44.32
C SER A 157 14.97 -15.07 -44.26
N GLY A 158 14.89 -16.26 -43.66
CA GLY A 158 16.01 -17.17 -43.46
C GLY A 158 17.07 -16.64 -42.48
N THR A 159 16.68 -15.71 -41.60
CA THR A 159 17.58 -15.05 -40.64
C THR A 159 17.42 -15.60 -39.23
N VAL A 160 18.41 -15.30 -38.39
CA VAL A 160 18.32 -15.44 -36.93
C VAL A 160 18.58 -14.06 -36.32
N SER A 161 17.63 -13.57 -35.55
CA SER A 161 17.71 -12.24 -34.93
C SER A 161 18.07 -12.35 -33.47
N LEU A 162 18.81 -11.37 -32.96
CA LEU A 162 19.16 -11.28 -31.56
C LEU A 162 18.72 -9.90 -31.04
N PHE A 163 17.76 -9.91 -30.12
CA PHE A 163 17.30 -8.72 -29.41
C PHE A 163 17.94 -8.70 -28.02
N SER A 164 18.53 -7.58 -27.61
CA SER A 164 18.95 -7.40 -26.22
C SER A 164 17.71 -7.11 -25.36
N VAL A 165 17.62 -7.76 -24.20
CA VAL A 165 16.59 -7.42 -23.22
C VAL A 165 17.08 -6.27 -22.36
N ASN A 166 16.35 -5.15 -22.42
CA ASN A 166 16.55 -4.04 -21.50
C ASN A 166 15.75 -4.34 -20.23
N ASP A 167 16.36 -5.04 -19.29
CA ASP A 167 15.83 -5.10 -17.92
C ASP A 167 16.30 -3.84 -17.17
N PRO A 168 15.39 -2.91 -16.84
CA PRO A 168 15.77 -1.68 -16.15
C PRO A 168 16.38 -1.95 -14.77
N PHE A 169 16.12 -3.10 -14.12
CA PHE A 169 16.77 -3.49 -12.87
C PHE A 169 18.19 -4.05 -13.06
N VAL A 170 18.50 -4.60 -14.23
CA VAL A 170 19.87 -4.98 -14.62
C VAL A 170 20.67 -3.77 -15.06
N ALA A 171 20.01 -2.80 -15.71
CA ALA A 171 20.61 -1.53 -16.13
C ALA A 171 20.69 -0.49 -15.01
N ALA A 172 20.03 -0.71 -13.87
CA ALA A 172 20.03 0.19 -12.74
C ALA A 172 21.39 0.29 -12.07
N ASP A 173 21.77 1.50 -11.69
CA ASP A 173 22.93 1.72 -10.81
C ASP A 173 22.61 1.33 -9.36
N PHE A 174 21.34 1.44 -8.97
CA PHE A 174 20.87 1.09 -7.64
C PHE A 174 19.43 0.57 -7.67
N SER A 175 19.13 -0.43 -6.84
CA SER A 175 17.75 -0.86 -6.59
C SER A 175 17.45 -0.82 -5.09
N LEU A 176 16.22 -0.45 -4.76
CA LEU A 176 15.76 -0.28 -3.39
C LEU A 176 14.42 -0.98 -3.21
N ARG A 177 14.31 -1.76 -2.13
CA ARG A 177 13.03 -2.20 -1.59
C ARG A 177 12.61 -1.29 -0.44
N ILE A 178 11.42 -0.71 -0.55
CA ILE A 178 10.77 0.04 0.52
C ILE A 178 9.70 -0.88 1.12
N VAL A 179 9.96 -1.31 2.35
CA VAL A 179 8.98 -2.00 3.19
C VAL A 179 8.29 -0.95 4.05
N HIS A 180 6.96 -0.89 4.06
CA HIS A 180 6.29 0.16 4.82
C HIS A 180 5.03 -0.27 5.57
N ASN A 181 4.65 0.55 6.54
CA ASN A 181 3.48 0.40 7.39
C ASN A 181 2.86 1.77 7.70
N ASN A 182 1.58 1.77 8.04
CA ASN A 182 0.84 2.92 8.54
C ASN A 182 -0.24 2.44 9.54
N ASP A 183 -0.60 3.30 10.50
CA ASP A 183 -1.73 3.07 11.41
C ASP A 183 -1.67 1.70 12.11
N GLY A 184 -0.54 1.40 12.77
CA GLY A 184 -0.42 0.18 13.58
C GLY A 184 -1.47 0.14 14.70
N GLU A 185 -1.83 1.31 15.24
CA GLU A 185 -2.99 1.55 16.12
C GLU A 185 -3.16 0.54 17.28
N SER A 186 -2.04 0.04 17.82
CA SER A 186 -2.05 -0.98 18.87
C SER A 186 -2.81 -2.26 18.53
N LYS A 187 -2.91 -2.63 17.25
CA LYS A 187 -3.55 -3.87 16.78
C LYS A 187 -2.60 -5.06 16.89
N LEU A 188 -2.17 -5.30 18.13
CA LEU A 188 -1.16 -6.29 18.49
C LEU A 188 -1.63 -7.74 18.33
N LEU A 189 -2.95 -7.98 18.35
CA LEU A 189 -3.55 -9.30 18.19
C LEU A 189 -4.17 -9.44 16.79
N PRO A 190 -4.03 -10.60 16.13
CA PRO A 190 -4.72 -10.86 14.89
C PRO A 190 -6.23 -11.06 15.11
N THR A 191 -7.02 -10.88 14.06
CA THR A 191 -8.48 -11.08 14.09
C THR A 191 -8.92 -12.04 12.98
N GLU A 192 -10.06 -12.70 13.18
CA GLU A 192 -10.63 -13.56 12.14
C GLU A 192 -11.43 -12.70 11.14
N ILE A 193 -10.98 -12.68 9.87
CA ILE A 193 -11.63 -11.97 8.76
C ILE A 193 -11.68 -12.93 7.57
N ASP A 194 -12.85 -13.11 6.97
CA ASP A 194 -13.06 -14.03 5.83
C ASP A 194 -12.59 -15.47 6.08
N GLY A 195 -12.66 -15.94 7.33
CA GLY A 195 -12.20 -17.27 7.73
C GLY A 195 -10.67 -17.42 7.77
N LYS A 196 -9.93 -16.31 7.69
CA LYS A 196 -8.47 -16.23 7.85
C LYS A 196 -8.13 -15.51 9.15
N ILE A 197 -6.99 -15.82 9.75
CA ILE A 197 -6.43 -15.06 10.87
C ILE A 197 -5.56 -13.95 10.28
N VAL A 198 -6.00 -12.70 10.39
CA VAL A 198 -5.44 -11.54 9.69
C VAL A 198 -4.84 -10.52 10.66
N GLY A 199 -3.74 -9.91 10.25
CA GLY A 199 -3.04 -8.86 10.99
C GLY A 199 -2.30 -9.41 12.20
N GLY A 200 -2.18 -8.59 13.24
CA GLY A 200 -1.36 -8.89 14.42
C GLY A 200 0.09 -8.48 14.21
N ALA A 201 0.63 -7.77 15.19
CA ALA A 201 1.95 -7.14 15.03
C ALA A 201 3.11 -8.15 15.08
N ALA A 202 2.91 -9.31 15.73
CA ALA A 202 3.90 -10.39 15.74
C ALA A 202 3.93 -11.15 14.42
N GLU A 203 2.77 -11.34 13.78
CA GLU A 203 2.62 -11.93 12.46
C GLU A 203 3.16 -10.99 11.39
N PHE A 204 2.87 -9.69 11.49
CA PHE A 204 3.44 -8.64 10.64
C PHE A 204 4.97 -8.66 10.66
N LYS A 205 5.57 -8.78 11.85
CA LYS A 205 7.03 -8.91 12.00
C LYS A 205 7.58 -10.11 11.23
N THR A 206 6.92 -11.27 11.30
CA THR A 206 7.32 -12.46 10.53
C THR A 206 7.33 -12.17 9.03
N VAL A 207 6.29 -11.51 8.50
CA VAL A 207 6.21 -11.17 7.07
C VAL A 207 7.28 -10.13 6.69
N ALA A 208 7.49 -9.10 7.52
CA ALA A 208 8.53 -8.09 7.31
C ALA A 208 9.92 -8.72 7.18
N ASP A 209 10.24 -9.67 8.05
CA ASP A 209 11.50 -10.41 7.96
C ASP A 209 11.57 -11.30 6.72
N GLN A 210 10.48 -11.96 6.32
CA GLN A 210 10.45 -12.77 5.11
C GLN A 210 10.71 -11.93 3.86
N ILE A 211 10.09 -10.75 3.76
CA ILE A 211 10.28 -9.83 2.64
C ILE A 211 11.71 -9.30 2.60
N ARG A 212 12.28 -8.91 3.74
CA ARG A 212 13.64 -8.36 3.78
C ARG A 212 14.73 -9.40 3.52
N ASN A 213 14.45 -10.67 3.82
CA ASN A 213 15.40 -11.78 3.64
C ASN A 213 15.08 -12.64 2.40
N SER A 214 14.14 -12.24 1.54
CA SER A 214 13.76 -13.02 0.35
C SER A 214 14.84 -12.99 -0.72
N ASP A 215 15.65 -11.93 -0.76
CA ASP A 215 16.77 -11.72 -1.66
C ASP A 215 17.80 -10.76 -1.02
N ASP A 216 18.89 -10.48 -1.74
CA ASP A 216 19.94 -9.57 -1.30
C ASP A 216 19.64 -8.10 -1.66
N LYS A 217 18.41 -7.75 -2.04
CA LYS A 217 18.09 -6.37 -2.43
C LYS A 217 18.23 -5.43 -1.21
N PRO A 218 18.92 -4.30 -1.35
CA PRO A 218 18.95 -3.29 -0.31
C PRO A 218 17.53 -2.85 0.05
N SER A 219 17.22 -2.81 1.34
CA SER A 219 15.88 -2.47 1.81
C SER A 219 15.89 -1.41 2.92
N ILE A 220 14.83 -0.61 2.96
CA ILE A 220 14.50 0.30 4.06
C ILE A 220 13.10 -0.02 4.56
N THR A 221 12.89 0.10 5.86
CA THR A 221 11.61 -0.15 6.53
C THR A 221 11.10 1.14 7.15
N LEU A 222 9.95 1.64 6.70
CA LEU A 222 9.44 2.95 7.09
C LEU A 222 8.02 2.85 7.68
N SER A 223 7.68 3.75 8.60
CA SER A 223 6.30 3.88 9.07
C SER A 223 5.81 5.31 8.92
N SER A 224 4.60 5.51 8.39
CA SER A 224 3.97 6.82 8.28
C SER A 224 3.15 7.23 9.52
N GLY A 225 3.31 6.56 10.67
CA GLY A 225 2.79 7.02 11.97
C GLY A 225 1.46 6.38 12.41
N ASP A 226 0.88 6.94 13.48
CA ASP A 226 -0.20 6.34 14.29
C ASP A 226 0.21 4.96 14.83
N ASN A 227 1.30 5.02 15.58
CA ASN A 227 2.07 3.87 16.04
C ASN A 227 1.36 3.13 17.18
N PHE A 228 0.63 3.87 18.02
CA PHE A 228 -0.22 3.34 19.06
C PHE A 228 -1.55 4.09 19.10
N LEU A 229 -2.59 3.43 19.62
CA LEU A 229 -3.91 4.01 19.79
C LEU A 229 -4.57 3.45 21.04
N ALA A 230 -5.41 4.29 21.67
CA ALA A 230 -6.27 3.86 22.76
C ALA A 230 -7.10 2.62 22.37
N SER A 231 -6.86 1.53 23.08
CA SER A 231 -7.46 0.22 22.84
C SER A 231 -7.28 -0.67 24.06
N THR A 232 -8.04 -1.77 24.14
CA THR A 232 -7.82 -2.81 25.14
C THR A 232 -6.38 -3.39 25.08
N ASN A 233 -5.74 -3.33 23.91
CA ASN A 233 -4.38 -3.80 23.73
C ASN A 233 -3.37 -2.82 24.34
N PHE A 234 -3.52 -1.51 24.07
CA PHE A 234 -2.66 -0.49 24.67
C PHE A 234 -2.88 -0.38 26.18
N ASP A 235 -4.11 -0.62 26.65
CA ASP A 235 -4.43 -0.72 28.08
C ASP A 235 -3.63 -1.81 28.79
N ALA A 236 -3.32 -2.92 28.11
CA ALA A 236 -2.45 -3.96 28.66
C ALA A 236 -1.04 -3.41 28.94
N SER A 237 -0.52 -2.57 28.04
CA SER A 237 0.74 -1.84 28.21
C SER A 237 0.66 -0.82 29.34
N LEU A 238 -0.44 -0.07 29.44
CA LEU A 238 -0.66 0.92 30.51
C LEU A 238 -0.81 0.29 31.90
N ALA A 239 -1.23 -0.98 31.97
CA ALA A 239 -1.31 -1.74 33.22
C ALA A 239 0.06 -2.25 33.72
N LEU A 240 1.12 -2.14 32.90
CA LEU A 240 2.47 -2.52 33.29
C LEU A 240 3.05 -1.53 34.31
N PRO A 241 4.02 -1.98 35.13
CA PRO A 241 4.84 -1.08 35.92
C PRO A 241 5.44 0.06 35.06
N PRO A 242 5.56 1.30 35.59
CA PRO A 242 6.05 2.44 34.81
C PRO A 242 7.46 2.29 34.21
N ASP A 243 8.28 1.37 34.74
CA ASP A 243 9.63 1.08 34.28
C ASP A 243 9.69 0.00 33.17
N GLN A 244 8.56 -0.63 32.84
CA GLN A 244 8.48 -1.55 31.71
C GLN A 244 8.18 -0.79 30.42
N PRO A 245 8.77 -1.20 29.28
CA PRO A 245 8.44 -0.62 27.98
C PRO A 245 7.00 -0.96 27.58
N TYR A 246 6.38 -0.09 26.78
CA TYR A 246 5.09 -0.41 26.17
C TYR A 246 5.25 -1.57 25.17
N TYR A 247 4.26 -2.45 25.09
CA TYR A 247 4.31 -3.61 24.20
C TYR A 247 4.48 -3.20 22.73
N ASP A 248 3.74 -2.19 22.30
CA ASP A 248 3.83 -1.54 20.99
C ASP A 248 5.27 -1.10 20.68
N ALA A 249 5.92 -0.41 21.62
CA ALA A 249 7.29 0.07 21.46
C ALA A 249 8.29 -1.10 21.32
N VAL A 250 8.14 -2.17 22.12
CA VAL A 250 8.99 -3.37 21.99
C VAL A 250 8.81 -4.04 20.63
N ILE A 251 7.57 -4.17 20.17
CA ILE A 251 7.28 -4.80 18.88
C ILE A 251 7.83 -3.95 17.75
N MET A 252 7.56 -2.65 17.73
CA MET A 252 8.06 -1.76 16.67
C MET A 252 9.58 -1.67 16.64
N ASP A 253 10.23 -1.63 17.80
CA ASP A 253 11.68 -1.66 17.91
C ASP A 253 12.27 -2.96 17.35
N SER A 254 11.55 -4.08 17.52
CA SER A 254 11.92 -5.37 16.93
C SER A 254 11.65 -5.46 15.42
N ILE A 255 10.62 -4.76 14.89
CA ILE A 255 10.36 -4.67 13.44
C ILE A 255 11.56 -4.05 12.73
N GLY A 256 12.28 -3.13 13.38
CA GLY A 256 13.49 -2.55 12.81
C GLY A 256 13.15 -1.56 11.70
N TYR A 257 12.35 -0.56 12.05
CA TYR A 257 12.15 0.61 11.20
C TYR A 257 13.43 1.44 11.13
N ASP A 258 13.71 2.01 9.95
CA ASP A 258 14.81 2.94 9.72
C ASP A 258 14.40 4.39 10.02
N ALA A 259 13.10 4.70 9.89
CA ALA A 259 12.48 5.95 10.33
C ALA A 259 10.97 5.77 10.52
N VAL A 260 10.40 6.58 11.42
CA VAL A 260 8.98 6.54 11.79
C VAL A 260 8.42 7.96 11.76
N ALA A 261 7.28 8.21 11.14
CA ALA A 261 6.62 9.51 11.21
C ALA A 261 5.85 9.65 12.54
N ILE A 262 5.74 10.87 13.04
CA ILE A 262 4.81 11.17 14.14
C ILE A 262 3.40 11.36 13.56
N GLY A 263 2.46 10.58 14.07
CA GLY A 263 1.03 10.66 13.74
C GLY A 263 0.21 11.44 14.75
N ASN A 264 -1.09 11.58 14.50
CA ASN A 264 -1.98 12.26 15.44
C ASN A 264 -2.19 11.45 16.73
N HIS A 265 -2.33 10.12 16.62
CA HIS A 265 -2.62 9.26 17.76
C HIS A 265 -1.45 9.10 18.72
N ASP A 266 -0.24 9.43 18.26
CA ASP A 266 0.96 9.52 19.10
C ASP A 266 0.81 10.56 20.24
N PHE A 267 -0.14 11.50 20.14
CA PHE A 267 -0.41 12.51 21.17
C PHE A 267 -1.72 12.29 21.95
N ASP A 268 -2.42 11.16 21.75
CA ASP A 268 -3.73 10.94 22.39
C ASP A 268 -3.65 10.96 23.92
N PHE A 269 -2.55 10.45 24.45
CA PHE A 269 -2.26 10.42 25.88
C PHE A 269 -1.29 11.54 26.31
N GLY A 270 -1.05 12.51 25.42
CA GLY A 270 -0.16 13.63 25.64
C GLY A 270 1.33 13.34 25.38
N PRO A 271 2.18 14.39 25.45
CA PRO A 271 3.59 14.31 25.07
C PRO A 271 4.41 13.35 25.95
N ASP A 272 4.05 13.21 27.22
CA ASP A 272 4.79 12.38 28.19
C ASP A 272 4.73 10.88 27.82
N VAL A 273 3.63 10.45 27.19
CA VAL A 273 3.48 9.06 26.72
C VAL A 273 4.30 8.85 25.44
N LEU A 274 4.27 9.80 24.51
CA LEU A 274 5.11 9.76 23.31
C LEU A 274 6.60 9.73 23.67
N GLU A 275 7.03 10.58 24.61
CA GLU A 275 8.39 10.61 25.13
C GLU A 275 8.81 9.22 25.63
N ARG A 276 8.05 8.66 26.58
CA ARG A 276 8.32 7.32 27.13
C ARG A 276 8.27 6.23 26.05
N PHE A 277 7.39 6.36 25.05
CA PHE A 277 7.30 5.43 23.94
C PHE A 277 8.60 5.41 23.15
N ILE A 278 9.12 6.57 22.75
CA ILE A 278 10.37 6.69 21.99
C ILE A 278 11.58 6.21 22.83
N GLU A 279 11.60 6.52 24.13
CA GLU A 279 12.63 6.05 25.06
C GLU A 279 12.61 4.52 25.28
N SER A 280 11.47 3.88 25.07
CA SER A 280 11.31 2.43 25.27
C SER A 280 12.06 1.60 24.22
N TYR A 281 12.47 2.19 23.10
CA TYR A 281 13.24 1.51 22.05
C TYR A 281 14.67 1.23 22.51
N GLN A 282 15.17 0.02 22.27
CA GLN A 282 16.48 -0.47 22.71
C GLN A 282 17.33 -1.07 21.59
N VAL A 283 16.72 -1.50 20.48
CA VAL A 283 17.34 -2.30 19.42
C VAL A 283 17.61 -1.45 18.17
N SER A 284 16.57 -1.02 17.47
CA SER A 284 16.67 -0.26 16.23
C SER A 284 16.72 1.24 16.47
N MET A 285 16.02 1.74 17.49
CA MET A 285 16.01 3.16 17.89
C MET A 285 15.89 4.15 16.70
N PRO A 286 14.90 3.98 15.79
CA PRO A 286 14.72 4.89 14.67
C PRO A 286 14.50 6.34 15.15
N PRO A 287 14.89 7.32 14.33
CA PRO A 287 14.42 8.67 14.50
C PRO A 287 12.93 8.77 14.18
N TYR A 288 12.21 9.48 15.03
CA TYR A 288 10.84 9.92 14.80
C TYR A 288 10.84 11.23 14.01
N LEU A 289 10.06 11.30 12.93
CA LEU A 289 10.15 12.37 11.96
C LEU A 289 8.90 13.25 11.94
N SER A 290 9.13 14.56 11.99
CA SER A 290 8.15 15.58 11.63
C SER A 290 8.84 16.91 11.34
N ALA A 291 8.69 17.41 10.11
CA ALA A 291 9.28 18.65 9.66
C ALA A 291 8.49 19.90 10.09
N ASN A 292 7.27 19.73 10.59
CA ASN A 292 6.35 20.82 10.91
C ASN A 292 5.88 20.86 12.36
N LEU A 293 6.45 20.04 13.25
CA LEU A 293 6.22 20.14 14.70
C LEU A 293 7.36 20.87 15.41
N ASP A 294 7.01 21.71 16.38
CA ASP A 294 7.93 22.36 17.31
C ASP A 294 7.71 21.81 18.72
N PHE A 295 8.75 21.18 19.25
CA PHE A 295 8.77 20.50 20.54
C PHE A 295 9.34 21.36 21.67
N SER A 296 9.76 22.60 21.40
CA SER A 296 10.43 23.46 22.40
C SER A 296 9.59 23.79 23.64
N GLY A 297 8.26 23.64 23.54
CA GLY A 297 7.32 23.75 24.66
C GLY A 297 7.25 22.53 25.58
N GLU A 298 7.88 21.41 25.21
CA GLU A 298 7.84 20.12 25.91
C GLU A 298 9.27 19.62 26.17
N SER A 299 9.79 19.81 27.38
CA SER A 299 11.21 19.58 27.66
C SER A 299 11.70 18.17 27.35
N GLY A 300 10.91 17.14 27.66
CA GLY A 300 11.33 15.76 27.42
C GLY A 300 11.34 15.38 25.93
N LEU A 301 10.36 15.86 25.15
CA LEU A 301 10.41 15.73 23.69
C LEU A 301 11.55 16.56 23.08
N GLN A 302 11.85 17.74 23.63
CA GLN A 302 12.99 18.55 23.19
C GLN A 302 14.32 17.84 23.46
N GLU A 303 14.46 17.09 24.57
CA GLU A 303 15.64 16.26 24.84
C GLU A 303 15.81 15.16 23.76
N LEU A 304 14.71 14.59 23.27
CA LEU A 304 14.74 13.64 22.15
C LEU A 304 15.13 14.30 20.83
N VAL A 305 14.72 15.56 20.59
CA VAL A 305 15.20 16.36 19.44
C VAL A 305 16.71 16.59 19.54
N ASP A 306 17.19 17.02 20.70
CA ASP A 306 18.61 17.29 20.95
C ASP A 306 19.47 16.02 20.82
N ALA A 307 18.89 14.85 21.13
CA ALA A 307 19.51 13.53 20.96
C ALA A 307 19.42 12.96 19.52
N GLY A 308 18.73 13.64 18.60
CA GLY A 308 18.49 13.15 17.24
C GLY A 308 17.51 11.97 17.15
N ARG A 309 16.75 11.70 18.22
CA ARG A 309 15.67 10.71 18.26
C ARG A 309 14.36 11.27 17.71
N ILE A 310 14.22 12.59 17.65
CA ILE A 310 13.19 13.30 16.89
C ILE A 310 13.88 14.27 15.92
N ALA A 311 13.45 14.31 14.66
CA ALA A 311 14.06 15.17 13.63
C ALA A 311 13.05 15.56 12.54
N PRO A 312 13.30 16.62 11.74
CA PRO A 312 12.46 16.89 10.57
C PRO A 312 12.66 15.86 9.45
N ARG A 313 13.87 15.30 9.37
CA ARG A 313 14.32 14.33 8.36
C ARG A 313 15.48 13.49 8.88
N THR A 314 15.81 12.42 8.16
CA THR A 314 17.05 11.64 8.36
C THR A 314 17.66 11.23 7.02
N ILE A 315 18.89 10.72 7.05
CA ILE A 315 19.55 10.07 5.91
C ILE A 315 19.82 8.61 6.29
N VAL A 316 19.25 7.68 5.54
CA VAL A 316 19.46 6.24 5.68
C VAL A 316 20.53 5.80 4.69
N ASN A 317 21.58 5.13 5.16
CA ASN A 317 22.61 4.57 4.28
C ASN A 317 22.25 3.11 4.00
N VAL A 318 21.96 2.77 2.75
CA VAL A 318 21.42 1.47 2.35
C VAL A 318 22.03 1.04 1.02
N GLY A 319 22.58 -0.18 0.96
CA GLY A 319 23.20 -0.70 -0.27
C GLY A 319 24.39 0.11 -0.81
N GLY A 320 25.03 0.94 0.02
CA GLY A 320 26.11 1.84 -0.39
C GLY A 320 25.64 3.24 -0.82
N GLU A 321 24.33 3.46 -0.91
CA GLU A 321 23.70 4.72 -1.30
C GLU A 321 23.08 5.45 -0.10
N GLN A 322 22.74 6.73 -0.29
CA GLN A 322 22.06 7.56 0.71
C GLN A 322 20.63 7.86 0.27
N VAL A 323 19.67 7.60 1.16
CA VAL A 323 18.24 7.91 0.95
C VAL A 323 17.79 8.90 2.02
N GLY A 324 17.29 10.05 1.60
CA GLY A 324 16.72 11.06 2.49
C GLY A 324 15.27 10.70 2.83
N VAL A 325 14.90 10.80 4.11
CA VAL A 325 13.53 10.55 4.55
C VAL A 325 13.04 11.76 5.34
N ILE A 326 11.91 12.35 4.92
CA ILE A 326 11.29 13.53 5.52
C ILE A 326 9.99 13.11 6.20
N GLY A 327 9.70 13.61 7.41
CA GLY A 327 8.41 13.40 8.07
C GLY A 327 7.48 14.60 7.95
N LEU A 328 6.18 14.39 7.84
CA LEU A 328 5.19 15.46 7.80
C LEU A 328 3.87 15.03 8.45
N ILE A 329 3.29 15.90 9.29
CA ILE A 329 2.00 15.65 9.95
C ILE A 329 0.96 16.70 9.57
N TYR A 330 -0.32 16.37 9.71
CA TYR A 330 -1.43 17.29 9.53
C TYR A 330 -1.31 18.58 10.38
N ASP A 331 -1.43 19.74 9.73
CA ASP A 331 -1.33 21.11 10.25
C ASP A 331 -2.41 21.46 11.29
N ARG A 332 -3.46 20.66 11.43
CA ARG A 332 -4.50 20.85 12.46
C ARG A 332 -4.54 19.71 13.47
N VAL A 333 -3.40 19.08 13.74
CA VAL A 333 -3.30 17.97 14.71
C VAL A 333 -3.93 18.31 16.07
N ALA A 334 -3.77 19.54 16.56
CA ALA A 334 -4.33 20.00 17.84
C ALA A 334 -5.87 20.00 17.91
N SER A 335 -6.56 19.84 16.77
CA SER A 335 -8.02 19.69 16.72
C SER A 335 -8.51 18.25 16.85
N ILE A 336 -7.60 17.27 16.75
CA ILE A 336 -7.92 15.84 16.68
C ILE A 336 -7.15 15.01 17.71
N THR A 337 -6.21 15.59 18.45
CA THR A 337 -5.46 14.94 19.54
C THR A 337 -5.02 15.95 20.61
N SER A 338 -4.19 15.53 21.58
CA SER A 338 -3.79 16.29 22.77
C SER A 338 -2.28 16.65 22.80
N PRO A 339 -1.75 17.47 21.87
CA PRO A 339 -0.31 17.75 21.76
C PRO A 339 0.25 18.67 22.87
N ARG A 340 -0.60 19.20 23.76
CA ARG A 340 -0.23 20.15 24.84
C ARG A 340 0.54 21.35 24.26
N ASN A 341 1.82 21.54 24.60
CA ASN A 341 2.61 22.68 24.13
C ASN A 341 3.44 22.39 22.88
N VAL A 342 3.33 21.18 22.29
CA VAL A 342 3.86 20.95 20.93
C VAL A 342 3.01 21.76 19.97
N THR A 343 3.65 22.62 19.18
CA THR A 343 2.96 23.44 18.18
C THR A 343 3.25 22.93 16.78
N VAL A 344 2.36 23.25 15.84
CA VAL A 344 2.48 22.84 14.44
C VAL A 344 2.60 24.08 13.56
N SER A 345 3.52 24.05 12.61
CA SER A 345 3.70 25.11 11.63
C SER A 345 2.47 25.21 10.72
N MET A 346 2.00 26.45 10.53
CA MET A 346 0.91 26.77 9.58
C MET A 346 1.46 27.23 8.22
N GLU A 347 2.76 27.05 7.99
CA GLU A 347 3.36 27.24 6.66
C GLU A 347 2.84 26.17 5.69
N ALA A 348 2.83 26.50 4.39
CA ALA A 348 2.36 25.58 3.36
C ALA A 348 3.25 24.33 3.32
N TYR A 349 2.64 23.14 3.21
CA TYR A 349 3.36 21.87 3.19
C TYR A 349 4.44 21.82 2.12
N GLU A 350 4.18 22.38 0.94
CA GLU A 350 5.12 22.46 -0.17
C GLU A 350 6.41 23.18 0.24
N THR A 351 6.28 24.27 1.01
CA THR A 351 7.44 25.06 1.46
C THR A 351 8.23 24.34 2.53
N ILE A 352 7.54 23.66 3.45
CA ILE A 352 8.17 22.85 4.49
C ILE A 352 8.96 21.70 3.86
N VAL A 353 8.35 20.96 2.93
CA VAL A 353 8.98 19.85 2.22
C VAL A 353 10.15 20.34 1.37
N ALA A 354 9.97 21.40 0.57
CA ALA A 354 11.04 21.97 -0.26
C ALA A 354 12.27 22.37 0.56
N THR A 355 12.07 22.93 1.76
CA THR A 355 13.19 23.28 2.66
C THR A 355 14.01 22.05 3.07
N GLN A 356 13.35 20.92 3.35
CA GLN A 356 14.05 19.68 3.71
C GLN A 356 14.72 19.01 2.51
N VAL A 357 14.05 19.03 1.34
CA VAL A 357 14.59 18.57 0.06
C VAL A 357 15.88 19.32 -0.28
N ASP A 358 15.86 20.65 -0.23
CA ASP A 358 17.04 21.49 -0.52
C ASP A 358 18.21 21.18 0.42
N SER A 359 17.92 20.94 1.71
CA SER A 359 18.95 20.54 2.69
C SER A 359 19.55 19.18 2.34
N LEU A 360 18.73 18.19 1.98
CA LEU A 360 19.19 16.86 1.60
C LEU A 360 20.05 16.90 0.32
N LYS A 361 19.61 17.65 -0.69
CA LYS A 361 20.37 17.84 -1.94
C LYS A 361 21.71 18.54 -1.70
N ALA A 362 21.75 19.51 -0.78
CA ALA A 362 23.00 20.16 -0.38
C ALA A 362 23.98 19.21 0.33
N GLU A 363 23.48 18.14 0.94
CA GLU A 363 24.27 17.04 1.51
C GLU A 363 24.65 15.95 0.50
N GLY A 364 24.22 16.09 -0.77
CA GLY A 364 24.52 15.14 -1.84
C GLY A 364 23.52 14.01 -1.98
N VAL A 365 22.39 14.06 -1.27
CA VAL A 365 21.32 13.06 -1.39
C VAL A 365 20.49 13.35 -2.64
N ASN A 366 20.26 12.31 -3.46
CA ASN A 366 19.49 12.39 -4.71
C ASN A 366 18.31 11.41 -4.77
N LYS A 367 17.97 10.75 -3.64
CA LYS A 367 16.79 9.88 -3.50
C LYS A 367 16.05 10.31 -2.25
N ILE A 368 14.82 10.77 -2.37
CA ILE A 368 14.07 11.44 -1.29
C ILE A 368 12.67 10.82 -1.15
N ILE A 369 12.37 10.41 0.08
CA ILE A 369 11.10 9.82 0.48
C ILE A 369 10.43 10.74 1.50
N LEU A 370 9.14 10.97 1.32
CA LEU A 370 8.28 11.65 2.30
C LEU A 370 7.41 10.61 3.02
N ILE A 371 7.55 10.48 4.33
CA ILE A 371 6.58 9.76 5.17
C ILE A 371 5.55 10.76 5.70
N SER A 372 4.31 10.64 5.20
CA SER A 372 3.26 11.63 5.33
C SER A 372 2.10 11.14 6.18
N HIS A 373 1.63 12.01 7.08
CA HIS A 373 0.52 11.75 7.99
C HIS A 373 -0.59 12.81 7.87
N LEU A 374 -1.09 13.04 6.64
CA LEU A 374 -2.01 14.14 6.33
C LEU A 374 -3.51 13.79 6.43
N GLN A 375 -3.83 12.65 7.05
CA GLN A 375 -5.19 12.14 7.31
C GLN A 375 -5.98 11.62 6.11
N SER A 376 -5.53 11.82 4.87
CA SER A 376 -6.27 11.39 3.68
C SER A 376 -5.37 11.37 2.47
N ILE A 377 -5.28 10.22 1.78
CA ILE A 377 -4.46 10.02 0.59
C ILE A 377 -4.67 11.10 -0.50
N GLN A 378 -5.86 11.69 -0.56
CA GLN A 378 -6.16 12.78 -1.49
C GLN A 378 -5.27 14.01 -1.26
N ARG A 379 -4.92 14.30 -0.01
CA ARG A 379 -4.00 15.40 0.34
C ARG A 379 -2.57 15.05 -0.05
N GLU A 380 -2.14 13.80 0.09
CA GLU A 380 -0.85 13.36 -0.44
C GLU A 380 -0.80 13.46 -1.97
N ILE A 381 -1.88 13.12 -2.68
CA ILE A 381 -1.99 13.28 -4.15
C ILE A 381 -1.87 14.76 -4.54
N GLU A 382 -2.60 15.63 -3.86
CA GLU A 382 -2.54 17.08 -4.09
C GLU A 382 -1.14 17.64 -3.81
N LEU A 383 -0.52 17.21 -2.70
CA LEU A 383 0.83 17.63 -2.33
C LEU A 383 1.86 17.14 -3.37
N ALA A 384 1.78 15.89 -3.80
CA ALA A 384 2.68 15.31 -4.81
C ALA A 384 2.70 16.12 -6.10
N GLY A 385 1.53 16.60 -6.56
CA GLY A 385 1.42 17.45 -7.75
C GLY A 385 2.07 18.83 -7.60
N ASN A 386 2.32 19.28 -6.37
CA ASN A 386 2.81 20.64 -6.08
C ASN A 386 4.25 20.69 -5.56
N ILE A 387 4.89 19.55 -5.28
CA ILE A 387 6.28 19.46 -4.81
C ILE A 387 7.22 19.01 -5.94
N ALA A 388 8.52 19.22 -5.74
CA ALA A 388 9.59 18.82 -6.64
C ALA A 388 10.61 17.95 -5.89
N ASP A 389 11.36 17.13 -6.63
CA ASP A 389 12.46 16.30 -6.11
C ASP A 389 12.08 15.37 -4.91
N VAL A 390 10.81 14.97 -4.80
CA VAL A 390 10.37 13.87 -3.92
C VAL A 390 9.96 12.69 -4.80
N ASP A 391 10.64 11.57 -4.60
CA ASP A 391 10.47 10.39 -5.46
C ASP A 391 9.31 9.52 -5.00
N VAL A 392 9.15 9.37 -3.68
CA VAL A 392 8.14 8.51 -3.07
C VAL A 392 7.45 9.21 -1.90
N ILE A 393 6.13 9.08 -1.81
CA ILE A 393 5.34 9.41 -0.63
C ILE A 393 4.76 8.14 -0.04
N ILE A 394 5.09 7.87 1.23
CA ILE A 394 4.41 6.85 2.04
C ILE A 394 3.31 7.57 2.79
N ALA A 395 2.08 7.45 2.28
CA ALA A 395 0.92 8.07 2.85
C ALA A 395 0.43 7.27 4.08
N ARG A 396 -0.36 7.94 4.91
CA ARG A 396 -1.08 7.34 6.04
C ARG A 396 -2.55 7.09 5.65
N GLY A 397 -2.79 6.43 4.52
CA GLY A 397 -4.15 6.25 3.99
C GLY A 397 -5.07 5.57 5.01
N GLY A 398 -6.12 6.28 5.41
CA GLY A 398 -7.11 5.88 6.42
C GLY A 398 -8.10 4.84 5.90
N ASP A 399 -7.58 3.63 5.69
CA ASP A 399 -8.23 2.38 5.23
C ASP A 399 -8.16 2.11 3.72
N GLU A 400 -7.52 2.97 2.90
CA GLU A 400 -7.42 2.74 1.45
C GLU A 400 -6.45 1.60 1.09
N LEU A 401 -6.92 0.68 0.24
CA LEU A 401 -6.06 -0.35 -0.37
C LEU A 401 -5.64 0.08 -1.77
N LEU A 402 -4.35 0.36 -1.95
CA LEU A 402 -3.71 0.37 -3.27
C LEU A 402 -3.21 -1.04 -3.58
N THR A 403 -3.61 -1.65 -4.69
CA THR A 403 -3.14 -2.99 -5.08
C THR A 403 -3.27 -3.23 -6.57
N ASN A 404 -2.31 -3.95 -7.15
CA ASN A 404 -2.41 -4.50 -8.51
C ASN A 404 -2.95 -5.94 -8.52
N ASP A 405 -3.17 -6.53 -7.35
CA ASP A 405 -3.75 -7.85 -7.17
C ASP A 405 -5.06 -7.73 -6.38
N PRO A 406 -6.23 -7.81 -7.02
CA PRO A 406 -7.51 -7.77 -6.32
C PRO A 406 -7.73 -8.95 -5.36
N SER A 407 -6.98 -10.04 -5.47
CA SER A 407 -7.17 -11.25 -4.64
C SER A 407 -6.77 -11.06 -3.18
N ILE A 408 -5.96 -10.05 -2.87
CA ILE A 408 -5.54 -9.74 -1.50
C ILE A 408 -6.56 -8.87 -0.74
N ALA A 409 -7.59 -8.36 -1.41
CA ALA A 409 -8.59 -7.50 -0.78
C ALA A 409 -9.48 -8.31 0.19
N LEU A 410 -9.55 -7.86 1.44
CA LEU A 410 -10.48 -8.42 2.44
C LEU A 410 -11.91 -7.95 2.17
N GLN A 411 -12.91 -8.71 2.59
CA GLN A 411 -14.32 -8.35 2.45
C GLN A 411 -14.60 -6.96 3.05
N GLY A 412 -15.23 -6.10 2.24
CA GLY A 412 -15.55 -4.73 2.63
C GLY A 412 -14.42 -3.72 2.37
N SER A 413 -13.25 -4.17 1.93
CA SER A 413 -12.18 -3.27 1.48
C SER A 413 -12.52 -2.71 0.10
N GLU A 414 -12.34 -1.40 -0.06
CA GLU A 414 -12.42 -0.72 -1.36
C GLU A 414 -11.00 -0.56 -1.91
N ILE A 415 -10.76 -1.07 -3.13
CA ILE A 415 -9.50 -0.84 -3.83
C ILE A 415 -9.54 0.59 -4.37
N PHE A 416 -8.70 1.45 -3.83
CA PHE A 416 -8.63 2.87 -4.19
C PHE A 416 -7.91 3.09 -5.52
N GLY A 417 -6.89 2.28 -5.82
CA GLY A 417 -6.09 2.41 -7.03
C GLY A 417 -4.97 1.39 -7.14
N GLU A 418 -4.11 1.59 -8.14
CA GLU A 418 -2.92 0.79 -8.38
C GLU A 418 -1.82 1.06 -7.33
N TYR A 419 -0.93 0.09 -7.15
CA TYR A 419 0.21 0.19 -6.26
C TYR A 419 1.53 0.14 -7.07
N PRO A 420 2.40 1.17 -7.01
CA PRO A 420 2.16 2.49 -6.46
C PRO A 420 1.20 3.31 -7.34
N LEU A 421 0.54 4.30 -6.73
CA LEU A 421 -0.12 5.36 -7.48
C LEU A 421 0.95 6.28 -8.06
N THR A 422 0.79 6.72 -9.31
CA THR A 422 1.73 7.64 -9.98
C THR A 422 1.11 9.01 -10.14
N VAL A 423 1.82 10.06 -9.70
CA VAL A 423 1.42 11.46 -9.85
C VAL A 423 2.51 12.23 -10.57
N GLU A 424 2.15 12.99 -11.59
CA GLU A 424 3.06 13.96 -12.22
C GLU A 424 3.21 15.19 -11.32
N ASN A 425 4.44 15.49 -10.92
CA ASN A 425 4.76 16.56 -9.97
C ASN A 425 4.94 17.93 -10.65
N ALA A 426 5.30 18.95 -9.86
CA ALA A 426 5.42 20.33 -10.36
C ALA A 426 6.46 20.53 -11.48
N GLU A 427 7.37 19.57 -11.67
CA GLU A 427 8.42 19.57 -12.69
C GLU A 427 8.11 18.66 -13.89
N GLY A 428 6.96 17.99 -13.90
CA GLY A 428 6.61 17.01 -14.93
C GLY A 428 7.26 15.64 -14.73
N LYS A 429 7.77 15.34 -13.53
CA LYS A 429 8.34 14.03 -13.17
C LYS A 429 7.34 13.20 -12.39
N ASN A 430 7.52 11.88 -12.40
CA ASN A 430 6.68 10.98 -11.61
C ASN A 430 7.11 11.00 -10.13
N THR A 431 6.14 11.19 -9.25
CA THR A 431 6.22 10.89 -7.81
C THR A 431 5.29 9.71 -7.52
N TYR A 432 5.81 8.70 -6.82
CA TYR A 432 5.07 7.49 -6.49
C TYR A 432 4.45 7.59 -5.10
N ILE A 433 3.18 7.23 -4.96
CA ILE A 433 2.46 7.25 -3.68
C ILE A 433 2.08 5.82 -3.32
N VAL A 434 2.39 5.42 -2.09
CA VAL A 434 2.02 4.12 -1.53
C VAL A 434 1.33 4.30 -0.19
N THR A 435 0.38 3.40 0.08
CA THR A 435 -0.28 3.25 1.38
C THR A 435 -0.82 1.83 1.49
N THR A 436 -1.17 1.43 2.71
CA THR A 436 -1.90 0.20 2.97
C THR A 436 -3.05 0.45 3.94
N PRO A 437 -4.06 -0.43 4.00
CA PRO A 437 -4.96 -0.46 5.14
C PRO A 437 -4.15 -0.74 6.41
N GLY A 438 -4.47 -0.02 7.49
CA GLY A 438 -3.74 -0.11 8.75
C GLY A 438 -3.96 -1.40 9.54
N GLU A 439 -3.77 -1.31 10.85
CA GLU A 439 -4.00 -2.39 11.81
C GLU A 439 -3.11 -3.62 11.58
N TYR A 440 -1.93 -3.41 10.98
CA TYR A 440 -0.98 -4.47 10.58
C TYR A 440 -1.56 -5.52 9.61
N LYS A 441 -2.69 -5.24 8.95
CA LYS A 441 -3.35 -6.19 8.02
C LYS A 441 -2.52 -6.44 6.77
N TYR A 442 -1.80 -5.43 6.31
CA TYR A 442 -0.97 -5.47 5.12
C TYR A 442 0.40 -4.89 5.42
N ILE A 443 1.41 -5.38 4.72
CA ILE A 443 2.74 -4.78 4.68
C ILE A 443 3.01 -4.29 3.26
N GLY A 444 3.39 -3.03 3.12
CA GLY A 444 3.74 -2.48 1.82
C GLY A 444 5.09 -3.01 1.35
N ASN A 445 5.18 -3.44 0.08
CA ASN A 445 6.43 -3.79 -0.59
C ASN A 445 6.51 -3.01 -1.90
N LEU A 446 7.43 -2.06 -2.01
CA LEU A 446 7.69 -1.29 -3.23
C LEU A 446 9.15 -1.51 -3.66
N GLU A 447 9.38 -1.91 -4.90
CA GLU A 447 10.71 -2.09 -5.49
C GLU A 447 10.95 -1.04 -6.55
N LEU A 448 12.07 -0.33 -6.47
CA LEU A 448 12.42 0.75 -7.37
C LEU A 448 13.83 0.53 -7.92
N ALA A 449 13.99 0.80 -9.21
CA ALA A 449 15.27 0.89 -9.90
C ALA A 449 15.61 2.37 -10.11
N PHE A 450 16.83 2.76 -9.77
CA PHE A 450 17.36 4.11 -9.91
C PHE A 450 18.56 4.14 -10.84
N ASP A 451 18.70 5.24 -11.59
CA ASP A 451 19.94 5.57 -12.32
C ASP A 451 20.97 6.30 -11.42
N GLU A 452 22.17 6.54 -11.96
CA GLU A 452 23.28 7.26 -11.29
C GLU A 452 22.85 8.66 -10.80
N SER A 453 21.90 9.30 -11.47
CA SER A 453 21.41 10.63 -11.10
C SER A 453 20.39 10.60 -9.96
N GLY A 454 19.87 9.42 -9.60
CA GLY A 454 18.87 9.22 -8.58
C GLY A 454 17.44 9.24 -9.11
N GLU A 455 17.24 9.22 -10.41
CA GLU A 455 15.90 9.16 -11.01
C GLU A 455 15.39 7.72 -11.03
N ILE A 456 14.10 7.54 -10.75
CA ILE A 456 13.45 6.22 -10.85
C ILE A 456 13.25 5.88 -12.33
N ILE A 457 13.82 4.74 -12.75
CA ILE A 457 13.72 4.24 -14.12
C ILE A 457 12.76 3.04 -14.25
N ALA A 458 12.43 2.37 -13.14
CA ALA A 458 11.39 1.34 -13.12
C ALA A 458 10.83 1.07 -11.71
N VAL A 459 9.58 0.59 -11.70
CA VAL A 459 8.93 -0.04 -10.55
C VAL A 459 8.98 -1.56 -10.76
N GLY A 460 9.44 -2.32 -9.76
CA GLY A 460 9.58 -3.77 -9.84
C GLY A 460 8.22 -4.43 -9.74
N ALA A 461 7.95 -5.47 -10.51
CA ALA A 461 6.60 -6.05 -10.55
C ALA A 461 6.23 -6.85 -9.29
N ALA A 462 7.19 -7.15 -8.40
CA ALA A 462 6.90 -7.61 -7.03
C ALA A 462 6.31 -6.49 -6.13
N SER A 463 6.21 -5.25 -6.64
CA SER A 463 5.62 -4.12 -5.90
C SER A 463 4.13 -4.31 -5.72
N ASN A 464 3.73 -4.65 -4.50
CA ASN A 464 2.34 -4.74 -4.08
C ASN A 464 2.31 -4.85 -2.55
N PRO A 465 1.21 -4.49 -1.85
CA PRO A 465 1.06 -4.89 -0.47
C PRO A 465 0.97 -6.41 -0.34
N ILE A 466 1.46 -6.94 0.77
CA ILE A 466 1.31 -8.34 1.14
C ILE A 466 0.32 -8.43 2.29
N LEU A 467 -0.75 -9.19 2.10
CA LEU A 467 -1.73 -9.48 3.15
C LEU A 467 -1.08 -10.35 4.23
N VAL A 468 -1.14 -9.89 5.48
CA VAL A 468 -0.70 -10.65 6.66
C VAL A 468 -1.86 -11.56 7.08
N ALA A 469 -1.93 -12.76 6.49
CA ALA A 469 -2.98 -13.73 6.77
C ALA A 469 -2.44 -15.16 6.96
N ASP A 470 -2.94 -15.84 8.00
CA ASP A 470 -2.58 -17.21 8.37
C ASP A 470 -1.07 -17.41 8.58
N VAL A 471 -0.40 -16.36 9.04
CA VAL A 471 1.03 -16.31 9.33
C VAL A 471 1.28 -16.66 10.80
N ALA A 472 2.33 -17.43 11.07
CA ALA A 472 2.74 -17.70 12.45
C ALA A 472 3.38 -16.44 13.07
N PRO A 473 3.08 -16.13 14.35
CA PRO A 473 3.67 -14.98 15.03
C PRO A 473 5.17 -15.17 15.21
N ASP A 474 5.93 -14.06 15.19
CA ASP A 474 7.35 -14.07 15.55
C ASP A 474 7.51 -14.66 16.96
N SER A 475 8.35 -15.70 17.05
CA SER A 475 8.52 -16.47 18.28
C SER A 475 9.00 -15.63 19.48
N THR A 476 9.70 -14.53 19.23
CA THR A 476 10.19 -13.62 20.27
C THR A 476 9.09 -12.68 20.78
N LEU A 477 8.09 -12.40 19.95
CA LEU A 477 6.97 -11.51 20.26
C LEU A 477 5.74 -12.25 20.79
N LYS A 478 5.69 -13.58 20.65
CA LYS A 478 4.56 -14.40 21.12
C LYS A 478 4.22 -14.17 22.60
N VAL A 479 5.23 -13.91 23.44
CA VAL A 479 5.02 -13.60 24.87
C VAL A 479 4.22 -12.32 25.10
N ILE A 480 4.38 -11.32 24.23
CA ILE A 480 3.64 -10.06 24.28
C ILE A 480 2.19 -10.33 23.86
N GLN A 481 2.00 -11.03 22.74
CA GLN A 481 0.68 -11.42 22.24
C GLN A 481 -0.10 -12.19 23.32
N ASP A 482 0.51 -13.20 23.95
CA ASP A 482 -0.12 -13.99 25.03
C ASP A 482 -0.48 -13.11 26.25
N SER A 483 0.35 -12.10 26.56
CA SER A 483 0.10 -11.19 27.68
C SER A 483 -1.09 -10.27 27.40
N VAL A 484 -1.20 -9.75 26.17
CA VAL A 484 -2.31 -8.91 25.72
C VAL A 484 -3.61 -9.72 25.66
N GLU A 485 -3.58 -10.95 25.14
CA GLU A 485 -4.71 -11.88 25.17
C GLU A 485 -5.19 -12.16 26.59
N ALA A 486 -4.27 -12.46 27.51
CA ALA A 486 -4.60 -12.72 28.91
C ALA A 486 -5.23 -11.50 29.60
N TYR A 487 -4.74 -10.29 29.32
CA TYR A 487 -5.31 -9.05 29.83
C TYR A 487 -6.75 -8.86 29.33
N GLY A 488 -6.98 -8.97 28.02
CA GLY A 488 -8.32 -8.88 27.43
C GLY A 488 -9.28 -9.94 27.98
N ALA A 489 -8.83 -11.19 28.10
CA ALA A 489 -9.60 -12.27 28.69
C ALA A 489 -9.99 -11.99 30.14
N SER A 490 -9.10 -11.37 30.94
CA SER A 490 -9.42 -11.00 32.32
C SER A 490 -10.56 -9.98 32.40
N LEU A 491 -10.57 -8.98 31.52
CA LEU A 491 -11.63 -7.97 31.44
C LEU A 491 -12.95 -8.54 30.96
N ALA A 492 -12.91 -9.56 30.10
CA ALA A 492 -14.10 -10.26 29.62
C ALA A 492 -14.80 -11.08 30.72
N THR A 493 -14.13 -11.40 31.84
CA THR A 493 -14.78 -12.11 32.96
C THR A 493 -15.66 -11.22 33.84
N ILE A 494 -15.55 -9.89 33.68
CA ILE A 494 -16.24 -8.92 34.53
C ILE A 494 -17.52 -8.48 33.85
N LEU A 495 -18.62 -9.19 34.14
CA LEU A 495 -19.96 -8.88 33.63
C LEU A 495 -20.46 -7.53 34.15
N VAL A 496 -20.88 -6.67 33.23
CA VAL A 496 -21.50 -5.36 33.50
C VAL A 496 -23.02 -5.46 33.35
N ALA A 497 -23.49 -5.98 32.22
CA ALA A 497 -24.92 -6.04 31.88
C ALA A 497 -25.19 -7.08 30.78
N PHE A 498 -26.46 -7.20 30.37
CA PHE A 498 -26.87 -7.88 29.14
C PHE A 498 -27.60 -6.87 28.25
N THR A 499 -27.43 -6.98 26.94
CA THR A 499 -28.27 -6.25 25.98
C THR A 499 -29.40 -7.16 25.48
N GLU A 500 -30.64 -6.67 25.44
CA GLU A 500 -31.77 -7.42 24.85
C GLU A 500 -31.88 -7.21 23.32
N VAL A 501 -31.17 -6.21 22.79
CA VAL A 501 -31.16 -5.82 21.37
C VAL A 501 -29.76 -5.86 20.81
N ALA A 502 -29.64 -5.99 19.49
CA ALA A 502 -28.35 -5.88 18.82
C ALA A 502 -27.92 -4.42 18.78
N MET A 503 -26.64 -4.14 19.08
CA MET A 503 -26.05 -2.81 19.04
C MET A 503 -25.08 -2.65 17.87
N ASP A 504 -25.39 -1.73 16.97
CA ASP A 504 -24.62 -1.47 15.76
C ASP A 504 -23.53 -0.40 16.03
N GLY A 505 -22.29 -0.86 16.18
CA GLY A 505 -21.11 -0.03 16.29
C GLY A 505 -20.33 0.11 14.98
N THR A 506 -20.83 -0.42 13.86
CA THR A 506 -20.04 -0.47 12.62
C THR A 506 -19.75 0.93 12.09
N ARG A 507 -18.54 1.16 11.57
CA ARG A 507 -18.05 2.45 11.07
C ARG A 507 -18.97 3.02 9.99
N PRO A 508 -19.46 2.26 8.98
CA PRO A 508 -20.43 2.78 8.02
C PRO A 508 -21.73 3.26 8.68
N ALA A 509 -22.20 2.58 9.73
CA ALA A 509 -23.40 2.95 10.46
C ALA A 509 -23.16 4.18 11.35
N LYS A 510 -22.27 4.10 12.34
CA LYS A 510 -22.05 5.15 13.35
C LYS A 510 -21.55 6.48 12.78
N ARG A 511 -20.90 6.47 11.60
CA ARG A 511 -20.40 7.69 10.95
C ARG A 511 -21.45 8.41 10.11
N ARG A 512 -22.54 7.73 9.70
CA ARG A 512 -23.52 8.27 8.73
C ARG A 512 -24.95 8.32 9.27
N PHE A 513 -25.26 7.51 10.26
CA PHE A 513 -26.61 7.34 10.78
C PHE A 513 -26.61 7.33 12.31
N GLU A 514 -27.81 7.51 12.88
CA GLU A 514 -28.05 7.26 14.30
C GLU A 514 -27.86 5.77 14.60
N THR A 515 -27.14 5.46 15.67
CA THR A 515 -26.96 4.09 16.15
C THR A 515 -27.39 3.98 17.60
N ASP A 516 -27.88 2.80 17.96
CA ASP A 516 -28.32 2.51 19.32
C ASP A 516 -27.17 2.48 20.32
N GLN A 517 -25.96 2.08 19.89
CA GLN A 517 -24.74 2.25 20.67
C GLN A 517 -24.48 3.73 20.99
N GLY A 518 -24.57 4.62 20.00
CA GLY A 518 -24.40 6.07 20.21
C GLY A 518 -25.46 6.64 21.15
N ASN A 519 -26.72 6.22 20.99
CA ASN A 519 -27.82 6.61 21.86
C ASN A 519 -27.61 6.15 23.30
N LEU A 520 -27.23 4.89 23.51
CA LEU A 520 -26.98 4.34 24.84
C LEU A 520 -25.90 5.14 25.59
N ILE A 521 -24.81 5.49 24.90
CA ILE A 521 -23.73 6.29 25.50
C ILE A 521 -24.20 7.71 25.82
N ALA A 522 -24.89 8.39 24.90
CA ALA A 522 -25.44 9.72 25.16
C ALA A 522 -26.43 9.73 26.34
N ASP A 523 -27.35 8.76 26.38
CA ASP A 523 -28.31 8.60 27.48
C ASP A 523 -27.60 8.31 28.82
N SER A 524 -26.50 7.55 28.79
CA SER A 524 -25.70 7.26 29.97
C SER A 524 -25.08 8.52 30.58
N TYR A 525 -24.68 9.50 29.75
CA TYR A 525 -24.16 10.78 30.23
C TYR A 525 -25.24 11.58 30.96
N LEU A 526 -26.46 11.66 30.41
CA LEU A 526 -27.59 12.32 31.07
C LEU A 526 -27.93 11.65 32.41
N TRP A 527 -27.96 10.32 32.43
CA TRP A 527 -28.20 9.56 33.66
C TRP A 527 -27.11 9.81 34.71
N LEU A 528 -25.84 9.84 34.30
CA LEU A 528 -24.71 10.06 35.20
C LEU A 528 -24.76 11.46 35.84
N VAL A 529 -25.07 12.49 35.04
CA VAL A 529 -25.26 13.85 35.56
C VAL A 529 -26.41 13.91 36.55
N GLY A 530 -27.59 13.35 36.20
CA GLY A 530 -28.74 13.34 37.10
C GLY A 530 -28.46 12.63 38.43
N LYS A 531 -27.59 11.61 38.41
CA LYS A 531 -27.16 10.88 39.62
C LYS A 531 -26.14 11.65 40.46
N ASN A 532 -25.14 12.28 39.82
CA ASN A 532 -23.99 12.84 40.51
C ASN A 532 -24.08 14.36 40.77
N ALA A 533 -24.96 15.07 40.06
CA ALA A 533 -25.17 16.51 40.19
C ALA A 533 -26.67 16.85 40.36
N PRO A 534 -27.37 16.28 41.37
CA PRO A 534 -28.80 16.51 41.56
C PRO A 534 -29.14 17.98 41.88
N ASP A 535 -28.16 18.76 42.35
CA ASP A 535 -28.33 20.18 42.66
C ASP A 535 -28.49 21.07 41.41
N LEU A 536 -28.31 20.50 40.21
CA LEU A 536 -28.56 21.22 38.95
C LEU A 536 -30.06 21.40 38.67
N GLU A 537 -30.96 20.65 39.32
CA GLU A 537 -32.40 20.76 39.13
C GLU A 537 -32.94 22.18 39.45
N PRO A 538 -33.80 22.77 38.60
CA PRO A 538 -34.45 22.21 37.40
C PRO A 538 -33.65 22.39 36.09
N ASN A 539 -32.42 22.86 36.16
CA ASN A 539 -31.55 23.16 35.02
C ASN A 539 -30.63 21.99 34.66
N SER A 540 -31.02 20.76 34.99
CA SER A 540 -30.28 19.57 34.58
C SER A 540 -30.17 19.52 33.05
N PRO A 541 -29.03 19.08 32.49
CA PRO A 541 -28.89 18.87 31.06
C PRO A 541 -29.97 17.94 30.53
N VAL A 542 -30.51 18.28 29.37
CA VAL A 542 -31.49 17.45 28.65
C VAL A 542 -30.96 17.00 27.28
N ILE A 543 -29.70 17.33 26.98
CA ILE A 543 -29.01 16.97 25.74
C ILE A 543 -27.63 16.46 26.10
N ALA A 544 -27.24 15.33 25.52
CA ALA A 544 -25.89 14.81 25.52
C ALA A 544 -25.47 14.54 24.07
N VAL A 545 -24.17 14.66 23.79
CA VAL A 545 -23.60 14.44 22.45
C VAL A 545 -22.38 13.54 22.59
N GLN A 546 -22.30 12.53 21.74
CA GLN A 546 -21.15 11.65 21.59
C GLN A 546 -20.74 11.69 20.12
N ASN A 547 -19.50 12.07 19.84
CA ASN A 547 -18.99 11.97 18.47
C ASN A 547 -18.73 10.50 18.13
N SER A 548 -19.02 10.11 16.90
CA SER A 548 -18.85 8.73 16.43
C SER A 548 -17.39 8.28 16.40
N GLY A 549 -16.43 9.22 16.36
CA GLY A 549 -15.00 8.91 16.43
C GLY A 549 -14.53 8.40 17.78
N GLY A 550 -15.23 8.75 18.87
CA GLY A 550 -14.96 8.21 20.20
C GLY A 550 -15.52 6.81 20.43
N LEU A 551 -16.33 6.28 19.51
CA LEU A 551 -16.88 4.92 19.55
C LEU A 551 -16.04 4.01 18.67
N ARG A 552 -15.25 3.12 19.28
CA ARG A 552 -14.15 2.41 18.59
C ARG A 552 -14.48 0.99 18.14
N LEU A 553 -15.36 0.27 18.83
CA LEU A 553 -15.78 -1.06 18.41
C LEU A 553 -16.48 -0.99 17.03
N ASP A 554 -15.90 -1.64 16.03
CA ASP A 554 -16.38 -1.66 14.63
C ASP A 554 -17.15 -2.95 14.31
N GLU A 555 -18.12 -3.28 15.15
CA GLU A 555 -18.86 -4.53 15.05
C GLU A 555 -20.31 -4.34 15.51
N VAL A 556 -21.18 -5.28 15.13
CA VAL A 556 -22.52 -5.40 15.71
C VAL A 556 -22.46 -6.33 16.92
N ILE A 557 -22.76 -5.82 18.10
CA ILE A 557 -22.97 -6.64 19.30
C ILE A 557 -24.34 -7.32 19.16
N PRO A 558 -24.44 -8.67 19.15
CA PRO A 558 -25.73 -9.33 18.99
C PRO A 558 -26.70 -9.10 20.16
N ALA A 559 -28.00 -9.27 19.88
CA ALA A 559 -29.02 -9.30 20.93
C ALA A 559 -28.78 -10.47 21.90
N ASN A 560 -29.06 -10.25 23.17
CA ASN A 560 -28.84 -11.17 24.28
C ASN A 560 -27.36 -11.46 24.60
N SER A 561 -26.44 -10.60 24.13
CA SER A 561 -25.02 -10.68 24.50
C SER A 561 -24.74 -10.14 25.89
N GLU A 562 -23.74 -10.73 26.53
CA GLU A 562 -23.10 -10.16 27.73
C GLU A 562 -22.32 -8.90 27.37
N ILE A 563 -22.49 -7.86 28.17
CA ILE A 563 -21.68 -6.65 28.15
C ILE A 563 -20.71 -6.75 29.31
N THR A 564 -19.42 -6.83 28.98
CA THR A 564 -18.34 -6.97 29.96
C THR A 564 -17.53 -5.69 30.06
N VAL A 565 -16.60 -5.60 31.01
CA VAL A 565 -15.66 -4.46 31.06
C VAL A 565 -14.83 -4.39 29.77
N LYS A 566 -14.47 -5.53 29.17
CA LYS A 566 -13.82 -5.56 27.85
C LYS A 566 -14.71 -4.90 26.79
N THR A 567 -15.98 -5.30 26.71
CA THR A 567 -16.93 -4.73 25.76
C THR A 567 -17.04 -3.21 25.91
N VAL A 568 -17.13 -2.69 27.14
CA VAL A 568 -17.19 -1.25 27.39
C VAL A 568 -15.91 -0.55 26.92
N LYS A 569 -14.73 -1.12 27.18
CA LYS A 569 -13.44 -0.56 26.74
C LYS A 569 -13.23 -0.64 25.23
N ASP A 570 -13.71 -1.69 24.57
CA ASP A 570 -13.66 -1.78 23.12
C ASP A 570 -14.58 -0.72 22.47
N ILE A 571 -15.73 -0.40 23.08
CA ILE A 571 -16.61 0.69 22.62
C ILE A 571 -15.98 2.06 22.91
N MET A 572 -15.60 2.32 24.16
CA MET A 572 -15.07 3.60 24.65
C MET A 572 -13.62 3.44 25.06
N SER A 573 -12.72 3.36 24.08
CA SER A 573 -11.31 3.06 24.35
C SER A 573 -10.52 4.26 24.89
N PHE A 574 -11.01 5.48 24.66
CA PHE A 574 -10.41 6.69 25.21
C PHE A 574 -10.87 6.93 26.65
N SER A 575 -9.94 7.35 27.51
CA SER A 575 -10.26 7.84 28.86
C SER A 575 -10.76 9.29 28.80
N ASN A 576 -11.88 9.51 28.11
CA ASN A 576 -12.47 10.83 27.92
C ASN A 576 -13.13 11.34 29.21
N ASP A 577 -12.91 12.63 29.51
CA ASP A 577 -13.68 13.32 30.53
C ASP A 577 -15.04 13.74 29.98
N MET A 578 -16.11 13.44 30.74
CA MET A 578 -17.43 13.99 30.47
C MET A 578 -17.48 15.43 30.96
N VAL A 579 -17.69 16.37 30.04
CA VAL A 579 -17.77 17.82 30.35
C VAL A 579 -19.21 18.30 30.34
N LEU A 580 -19.62 18.96 31.42
CA LEU A 580 -20.87 19.70 31.50
C LEU A 580 -20.68 21.11 30.92
N MET A 581 -21.38 21.43 29.83
CA MET A 581 -21.37 22.76 29.23
C MET A 581 -22.48 23.65 29.82
N GLU A 582 -22.19 24.95 29.97
CA GLU A 582 -23.22 25.95 30.27
C GLU A 582 -24.29 26.01 29.16
N PRO A 583 -25.52 26.49 29.45
CA PRO A 583 -26.58 26.58 28.46
C PRO A 583 -26.15 27.33 27.19
N LEU A 584 -26.03 26.61 26.08
CA LEU A 584 -25.76 27.19 24.77
C LEU A 584 -27.03 27.75 24.16
N SER A 585 -26.93 28.88 23.47
CA SER A 585 -28.03 29.32 22.61
C SER A 585 -28.25 28.28 21.50
N PRO A 586 -29.48 28.11 20.97
CA PRO A 586 -29.71 27.17 19.86
C PRO A 586 -28.79 27.39 18.65
N GLN A 587 -28.36 28.64 18.41
CA GLN A 587 -27.40 28.97 17.37
C GLN A 587 -25.99 28.46 17.71
N LEU A 588 -25.50 28.70 18.93
CA LEU A 588 -24.20 28.20 19.36
C LEU A 588 -24.18 26.67 19.39
N PHE A 589 -25.25 26.03 19.87
CA PHE A 589 -25.38 24.58 19.87
C PHE A 589 -25.33 24.00 18.45
N ARG A 590 -26.00 24.64 17.48
CA ARG A 590 -25.93 24.25 16.07
C ARG A 590 -24.50 24.41 15.52
N PHE A 591 -23.83 25.52 15.80
CA PHE A 591 -22.45 25.71 15.34
C PHE A 591 -21.48 24.71 15.99
N SER A 592 -21.62 24.40 17.27
CA SER A 592 -20.74 23.44 17.95
C SER A 592 -20.98 21.99 17.51
N THR A 593 -22.24 21.60 17.25
CA THR A 593 -22.55 20.27 16.71
C THR A 593 -22.07 20.11 15.26
N PHE A 594 -22.20 21.14 14.42
CA PHE A 594 -21.66 21.12 13.06
C PHE A 594 -20.12 21.20 13.04
N ALA A 595 -19.48 21.97 13.92
CA ALA A 595 -18.02 21.99 14.03
C ALA A 595 -17.43 20.62 14.45
N CYS A 596 -18.17 19.81 15.23
CA CYS A 596 -17.82 18.42 15.52
C CYS A 596 -18.12 17.44 14.36
N LEU A 597 -18.85 17.87 13.32
CA LEU A 597 -19.17 17.10 12.11
C LEU A 597 -18.29 17.50 10.91
N ASP A 598 -17.70 18.70 10.92
CA ASP A 598 -17.02 19.33 9.78
C ASP A 598 -15.59 18.84 9.51
N THR A 599 -15.12 17.79 10.18
CA THR A 599 -13.74 17.31 10.02
C THR A 599 -13.56 16.26 8.92
N GLN A 600 -14.62 15.79 8.24
CA GLN A 600 -14.45 14.72 7.23
C GLN A 600 -15.32 14.77 5.97
N THR A 601 -16.29 15.65 5.79
CA THR A 601 -17.13 15.61 4.56
C THR A 601 -17.74 16.96 4.26
N TYR A 602 -17.03 17.77 3.47
CA TYR A 602 -17.53 18.66 2.40
C TYR A 602 -16.39 19.62 2.04
N HIS A 603 -15.50 19.20 1.14
CA HIS A 603 -14.98 20.01 0.03
C HIS A 603 -14.29 19.12 -0.99
#